data_AF-A0AAE0WH03-F1
#
_entry.id   AF-A0AAE0WH03-F1
#
_cell.length_a   1.000
_cell.length_b   1.000
_cell.length_c   1.000
_cell.angle_alpha   90.00
_cell.angle_beta   90.00
_cell.angle_gamma   90.00
#
_symmetry.space_group_name_H-M   'P 1'
#
loop_
_entity.id
_entity.type
_entity.pdbx_description
1 polymer ?
#
loop_
_entity_poly.entity_id
_entity_poly.type
_entity_poly.pdbx_seq_one_letter_code
_entity_poly.pdbx_strand_id
1 'polypeptide(L)'
;MHVDQSYRGAEQILYLNLDEEEADRRIKKRWAIMNIWQPFGKPVKRDPMAFCDFRTVDENDFRTVVANLPPPGAGEYANVSRNKAHKGKWEYSANGETAPRYEVTNLAYNPEQKWYFASEMTTEEAWIFKIFDSKKDGRARTSVEVRAFVFWDDEEVE
;
A
#
# COMPACT_ATOMS: atom_id res chain seq x y z
N MET A 1 -2.24 -10.26 5.45
CA MET A 1 -1.35 -9.06 5.48
C MET A 1 -1.74 -8.16 4.34
N HIS A 2 -1.40 -6.87 4.38
CA HIS A 2 -1.80 -5.95 3.31
C HIS A 2 -0.63 -5.67 2.36
N VAL A 3 -0.98 -5.46 1.11
CA VAL A 3 -0.15 -4.91 0.04
C VAL A 3 -0.84 -3.62 -0.35
N ASP A 4 -0.16 -2.50 -0.18
CA ASP A 4 -0.73 -1.16 -0.35
C ASP A 4 -1.47 -0.98 -1.67
N GLN A 5 -0.92 -1.57 -2.73
CA GLN A 5 -1.40 -1.37 -4.09
C GLN A 5 -1.58 -2.70 -4.80
N SER A 6 -2.79 -2.96 -5.29
CA SER A 6 -2.93 -3.87 -6.42
C SER A 6 -2.35 -3.22 -7.68
N TYR A 7 -2.12 -4.01 -8.74
CA TYR A 7 -1.66 -3.46 -10.01
C TYR A 7 -2.61 -2.41 -10.58
N ARG A 8 -3.92 -2.64 -10.46
CA ARG A 8 -4.94 -1.68 -10.92
C ARG A 8 -5.08 -0.50 -9.95
N GLY A 9 -5.03 -0.75 -8.65
CA GLY A 9 -5.08 0.26 -7.60
C GLY A 9 -3.96 1.29 -7.72
N ALA A 10 -2.76 0.83 -8.05
CA ALA A 10 -1.64 1.74 -8.34
C ALA A 10 -1.99 2.71 -9.49
N GLU A 11 -2.55 2.20 -10.60
CA GLU A 11 -2.97 3.05 -11.71
C GLU A 11 -4.04 4.05 -11.26
N GLN A 12 -5.03 3.61 -10.47
CA GLN A 12 -6.05 4.49 -9.90
C GLN A 12 -5.41 5.62 -9.07
N ILE A 13 -4.40 5.33 -8.24
CA ILE A 13 -3.66 6.35 -7.47
C ILE A 13 -2.97 7.36 -8.37
N LEU A 14 -2.40 6.93 -9.50
CA LEU A 14 -1.76 7.83 -10.44
C LEU A 14 -2.76 8.87 -11.00
N TYR A 15 -3.94 8.42 -11.42
CA TYR A 15 -5.01 9.30 -11.91
C TYR A 15 -5.61 10.16 -10.79
N LEU A 16 -5.81 9.62 -9.58
CA LEU A 16 -6.31 10.40 -8.44
C LEU A 16 -5.40 11.57 -8.02
N ASN A 17 -4.12 11.55 -8.41
CA ASN A 17 -3.13 12.54 -7.97
C ASN A 17 -2.59 13.43 -9.09
N LEU A 18 -2.95 13.16 -10.35
CA LEU A 18 -2.49 13.92 -11.52
C LEU A 18 -3.68 14.29 -12.40
N ASP A 19 -3.54 15.37 -13.18
CA ASP A 19 -4.51 15.71 -14.22
C ASP A 19 -4.57 14.60 -15.29
N GLU A 20 -5.73 14.40 -15.93
CA GLU A 20 -5.95 13.25 -16.83
C GLU A 20 -4.94 13.19 -17.98
N GLU A 21 -4.63 14.33 -18.62
CA GLU A 21 -3.63 14.40 -19.69
C GLU A 21 -2.23 14.01 -19.19
N GLU A 22 -1.86 14.42 -17.98
CA GLU A 22 -0.57 14.09 -17.38
C GLU A 22 -0.49 12.62 -17.00
N ALA A 23 -1.54 12.08 -16.41
CA ALA A 23 -1.65 10.66 -16.08
C ALA A 23 -1.56 9.79 -17.35
N ASP A 24 -2.30 10.13 -18.41
CA ASP A 24 -2.25 9.46 -19.73
C ASP A 24 -0.85 9.51 -20.37
N ARG A 25 -0.10 10.58 -20.12
CA ARG A 25 1.29 10.71 -20.57
C ARG A 25 2.24 9.83 -19.75
N ARG A 26 2.08 9.82 -18.43
CA ARG A 26 2.99 9.14 -17.47
C ARG A 26 2.77 7.63 -17.42
N ILE A 27 1.53 7.15 -17.59
CA ILE A 27 1.21 5.72 -17.58
C ILE A 27 1.96 4.94 -18.66
N LYS A 28 2.30 5.60 -19.79
CA LYS A 28 3.06 5.04 -20.91
C LYS A 28 4.56 4.94 -20.65
N LYS A 29 5.05 5.49 -19.53
CA LYS A 29 6.46 5.46 -19.12
C LYS A 29 6.65 4.47 -17.97
N ARG A 30 7.91 4.18 -17.61
CA ARG A 30 8.18 3.48 -16.36
C ARG A 30 7.93 4.42 -15.18
N TRP A 31 7.19 3.96 -14.19
CA TRP A 31 6.89 4.70 -12.98
C TRP A 31 6.74 3.72 -11.81
N ALA A 32 6.83 4.27 -10.60
CA ALA A 32 6.78 3.52 -9.36
C ALA A 32 6.09 4.35 -8.28
N ILE A 33 5.52 3.68 -7.28
CA ILE A 33 5.09 4.31 -6.04
C ILE A 33 6.10 3.90 -4.98
N MET A 34 6.58 4.87 -4.20
CA MET A 34 7.58 4.65 -3.16
C MET A 34 7.03 5.16 -1.82
N ASN A 35 7.11 4.31 -0.79
CA ASN A 35 6.94 4.75 0.59
C ASN A 35 8.31 5.06 1.19
N ILE A 36 8.34 6.05 2.09
CA ILE A 36 9.51 6.36 2.90
C ILE A 36 9.09 6.25 4.35
N TRP A 37 9.88 5.53 5.14
CA TRP A 37 9.67 5.39 6.56
C TRP A 37 10.92 5.83 7.30
N GLN A 38 10.76 6.70 8.29
CA GLN A 38 11.84 7.20 9.12
C GLN A 38 11.31 7.41 10.55
N PRO A 39 12.01 6.94 11.59
CA PRO A 39 11.71 7.30 12.96
C PRO A 39 11.92 8.79 13.20
N PHE A 40 10.99 9.41 13.91
CA PHE A 40 11.19 10.76 14.43
C PHE A 40 11.34 10.73 15.96
N GLY A 41 12.37 11.43 16.47
CA GLY A 41 12.57 11.69 17.89
C GLY A 41 13.33 10.62 18.68
N LYS A 42 12.93 9.34 18.61
CA LYS A 42 13.61 8.24 19.33
C LYS A 42 13.73 6.99 18.45
N PRO A 43 14.77 6.15 18.65
CA PRO A 43 14.85 4.85 18.00
C PRO A 43 13.63 3.97 18.30
N VAL A 44 13.13 3.30 17.27
CA VAL A 44 11.98 2.39 17.37
C VAL A 44 12.47 1.05 17.91
N LYS A 45 12.18 0.80 19.19
CA LYS A 45 12.56 -0.45 19.89
C LYS A 45 11.42 -1.49 19.95
N ARG A 46 10.18 -1.08 19.70
CA ARG A 46 8.98 -1.95 19.60
C ARG A 46 8.34 -1.76 18.22
N ASP A 47 7.56 -2.74 17.78
CA ASP A 47 6.86 -2.75 16.49
C ASP A 47 7.80 -2.69 15.28
N PRO A 48 8.74 -3.66 15.15
CA PRO A 48 9.65 -3.71 14.03
C PRO A 48 8.88 -3.87 12.73
N MET A 49 9.35 -3.19 11.69
CA MET A 49 8.78 -3.35 10.37
C MET A 49 9.17 -4.71 9.82
N ALA A 50 8.18 -5.48 9.37
CA ALA A 50 8.39 -6.81 8.81
C ALA A 50 8.30 -6.78 7.30
N PHE A 51 9.24 -7.45 6.65
CA PHE A 51 9.36 -7.54 5.21
C PHE A 51 9.32 -8.99 4.76
N CYS A 52 8.55 -9.27 3.71
CA CYS A 52 8.60 -10.56 3.03
C CYS A 52 9.60 -10.51 1.88
N ASP A 53 10.42 -11.54 1.74
CA ASP A 53 11.23 -11.72 0.52
C ASP A 53 10.32 -12.08 -0.66
N PHE A 54 10.20 -11.17 -1.61
CA PHE A 54 9.35 -11.35 -2.78
C PHE A 54 9.68 -12.63 -3.58
N ARG A 55 10.93 -13.11 -3.54
CA ARG A 55 11.37 -14.31 -4.26
C ARG A 55 10.74 -15.59 -3.70
N THR A 56 10.13 -15.48 -2.52
CA THR A 56 9.46 -16.57 -1.80
C THR A 56 7.95 -16.42 -1.76
N VAL A 57 7.41 -15.40 -2.42
CA VAL A 57 5.97 -15.16 -2.53
C VAL A 57 5.45 -15.81 -3.81
N ASP A 58 4.45 -16.68 -3.68
CA ASP A 58 3.69 -17.16 -4.83
C ASP A 58 2.64 -16.10 -5.23
N GLU A 59 2.52 -15.81 -6.52
CA GLU A 59 1.49 -14.89 -7.02
C GLU A 59 0.07 -15.37 -6.68
N ASN A 60 -0.12 -16.67 -6.48
CA ASN A 60 -1.40 -17.25 -6.04
C ASN A 60 -1.75 -16.95 -4.57
N ASP A 61 -0.78 -16.46 -3.79
CA ASP A 61 -1.03 -16.03 -2.40
C ASP A 61 -1.70 -14.65 -2.35
N PHE A 62 -1.69 -13.89 -3.45
CA PHE A 62 -2.34 -12.59 -3.52
C PHE A 62 -3.87 -12.72 -3.60
N ARG A 63 -4.54 -11.93 -2.76
CA ARG A 63 -5.99 -11.85 -2.66
C ARG A 63 -6.43 -10.42 -2.92
N THR A 64 -6.95 -10.16 -4.10
CA THR A 64 -7.50 -8.84 -4.46
C THR A 64 -8.72 -8.54 -3.60
N VAL A 65 -8.72 -7.36 -2.98
CA VAL A 65 -9.85 -6.84 -2.20
C VAL A 65 -10.21 -5.47 -2.75
N VAL A 66 -11.51 -5.24 -2.90
CA VAL A 66 -12.02 -3.95 -3.37
C VAL A 66 -12.55 -3.17 -2.16
N ALA A 67 -11.90 -2.06 -1.85
CA ALA A 67 -12.33 -1.11 -0.84
C ALA A 67 -13.30 -0.09 -1.46
N ASN A 68 -14.41 0.16 -0.77
CA ASN A 68 -15.30 1.27 -1.13
C ASN A 68 -14.75 2.54 -0.49
N LEU A 69 -14.38 3.52 -1.30
CA LEU A 69 -14.01 4.82 -0.76
C LEU A 69 -15.28 5.57 -0.33
N PRO A 70 -15.24 6.30 0.80
CA PRO A 70 -16.36 7.13 1.20
C PRO A 70 -16.70 8.13 0.08
N PRO A 71 -17.99 8.41 -0.16
CA PRO A 71 -18.41 9.29 -1.24
C PRO A 71 -17.83 10.71 -1.03
N PRO A 72 -17.64 11.49 -2.11
CA PRO A 72 -17.15 12.86 -2.01
C PRO A 72 -17.96 13.67 -0.97
N GLY A 73 -17.28 14.18 0.06
CA GLY A 73 -17.90 14.95 1.15
C GLY A 73 -18.21 14.17 2.43
N ALA A 74 -18.08 12.83 2.44
CA ALA A 74 -18.33 12.00 3.63
C ALA A 74 -17.12 11.91 4.58
N GLY A 75 -16.54 13.05 4.96
CA GLY A 75 -15.47 13.16 5.96
C GLY A 75 -14.14 13.71 5.42
N GLU A 76 -13.12 13.72 6.27
CA GLU A 76 -11.81 14.34 6.00
C GLU A 76 -11.03 13.65 4.86
N TYR A 77 -11.26 12.35 4.66
CA TYR A 77 -10.65 11.57 3.57
C TYR A 77 -11.07 12.01 2.16
N ALA A 78 -12.19 12.73 2.02
CA ALA A 78 -12.62 13.23 0.71
C ALA A 78 -11.76 14.41 0.19
N ASN A 79 -10.84 14.95 1.01
CA ASN A 79 -10.04 16.14 0.68
C ASN A 79 -8.56 15.85 0.37
N VAL A 80 -8.09 14.60 0.49
CA VAL A 80 -6.67 14.26 0.32
C VAL A 80 -6.24 14.01 -1.13
N SER A 81 -7.18 13.70 -2.05
CA SER A 81 -6.89 13.55 -3.48
C SER A 81 -6.93 14.90 -4.19
N ARG A 82 -5.88 15.21 -4.96
CA ARG A 82 -5.74 16.48 -5.69
C ARG A 82 -6.67 16.59 -6.90
N ASN A 83 -7.08 15.47 -7.49
CA ASN A 83 -7.93 15.45 -8.67
C ASN A 83 -9.33 14.89 -8.37
N LYS A 84 -10.18 15.72 -7.74
CA LYS A 84 -11.58 15.38 -7.46
C LYS A 84 -12.48 15.32 -8.71
N ALA A 85 -12.00 15.80 -9.86
CA ALA A 85 -12.80 15.99 -11.07
C ALA A 85 -12.85 14.75 -11.99
N HIS A 86 -12.36 13.60 -11.54
CA HIS A 86 -12.33 12.41 -12.39
C HIS A 86 -13.75 11.89 -12.69
N LYS A 87 -14.14 12.03 -13.96
CA LYS A 87 -15.31 11.36 -14.56
C LYS A 87 -15.10 9.85 -14.56
N GLY A 88 -16.04 9.09 -13.98
CA GLY A 88 -16.61 7.78 -14.37
C GLY A 88 -15.76 6.61 -14.91
N LYS A 89 -14.49 6.78 -15.29
CA LYS A 89 -13.70 5.81 -16.06
C LYS A 89 -13.30 4.58 -15.22
N TRP A 90 -13.37 4.67 -13.89
CA TRP A 90 -12.96 3.62 -12.94
C TRP A 90 -13.95 3.37 -11.82
N GLU A 91 -15.19 3.84 -11.94
CA GLU A 91 -16.28 3.54 -11.01
C GLU A 91 -16.80 2.11 -11.26
N TYR A 92 -17.01 1.34 -10.19
CA TYR A 92 -17.62 0.01 -10.27
C TYR A 92 -19.04 0.06 -9.70
N SER A 93 -20.01 -0.40 -10.49
CA SER A 93 -21.36 -0.72 -10.03
C SER A 93 -21.44 -2.22 -9.77
N ALA A 94 -21.56 -2.64 -8.51
CA ALA A 94 -22.05 -3.98 -8.18
C ALA A 94 -23.54 -3.97 -7.84
N ASN A 95 -24.08 -2.80 -7.44
CA ASN A 95 -25.42 -2.67 -6.87
C ASN A 95 -26.23 -1.50 -7.49
N GLY A 96 -25.81 -0.94 -8.63
CA GLY A 96 -26.46 0.22 -9.25
C GLY A 96 -25.98 1.58 -8.73
N GLU A 97 -25.21 1.61 -7.64
CA GLU A 97 -24.59 2.83 -7.11
C GLU A 97 -23.16 3.00 -7.66
N THR A 98 -22.91 4.13 -8.33
CA THR A 98 -21.58 4.57 -8.76
C THR A 98 -20.79 5.06 -7.56
N ALA A 99 -19.89 4.23 -7.04
CA ALA A 99 -18.93 4.62 -6.02
C ALA A 99 -17.49 4.43 -6.51
N PRO A 100 -16.55 5.33 -6.16
CA PRO A 100 -15.14 5.11 -6.40
C PRO A 100 -14.69 3.88 -5.59
N ARG A 101 -14.32 2.83 -6.31
CA ARG A 101 -13.80 1.60 -5.72
C ARG A 101 -12.29 1.52 -5.91
N TYR A 102 -11.59 1.30 -4.81
CA TYR A 102 -10.15 1.22 -4.77
C TYR A 102 -9.70 -0.23 -4.61
N GLU A 103 -8.85 -0.72 -5.51
CA GLU A 103 -8.39 -2.09 -5.47
C GLU A 103 -7.10 -2.20 -4.66
N VAL A 104 -7.15 -2.90 -3.53
CA VAL A 104 -5.99 -3.27 -2.73
C VAL A 104 -5.72 -4.76 -2.88
N THR A 105 -4.56 -5.21 -2.44
CA THR A 105 -4.23 -6.63 -2.43
C THR A 105 -3.85 -7.04 -1.02
N ASN A 106 -4.28 -8.21 -0.61
CA ASN A 106 -3.81 -8.84 0.62
C ASN A 106 -2.91 -10.01 0.27
N LEU A 107 -1.95 -10.32 1.14
CA LEU A 107 -1.15 -11.53 1.06
C LEU A 107 -1.68 -12.56 2.05
N ALA A 108 -2.01 -13.75 1.54
CA ALA A 108 -2.33 -14.93 2.33
C ALA A 108 -1.06 -15.53 2.96
N TYR A 109 -1.21 -16.19 4.11
CA TYR A 109 -0.11 -16.91 4.73
C TYR A 109 0.32 -18.10 3.86
N ASN A 110 1.63 -18.26 3.69
CA ASN A 110 2.25 -19.43 3.07
C ASN A 110 3.56 -19.74 3.82
N PRO A 111 3.79 -20.99 4.27
CA PRO A 111 4.98 -21.36 5.04
C PRO A 111 6.30 -21.19 4.27
N GLU A 112 6.27 -21.13 2.93
CA GLU A 112 7.46 -20.89 2.12
C GLU A 112 7.92 -19.42 2.14
N GLN A 113 7.06 -18.51 2.60
CA GLN A 113 7.38 -17.08 2.70
C GLN A 113 8.46 -16.82 3.76
N LYS A 114 9.54 -16.14 3.35
CA LYS A 114 10.62 -15.74 4.26
C LYS A 114 10.43 -14.30 4.73
N TRP A 115 10.44 -14.13 6.05
CA TRP A 115 10.19 -12.86 6.72
C TRP A 115 11.44 -12.34 7.42
N TYR A 116 11.66 -11.03 7.28
CA TYR A 116 12.74 -10.29 7.90
C TYR A 116 12.16 -9.17 8.75
N PHE A 117 12.72 -8.93 9.93
CA PHE A 117 12.26 -7.91 10.85
C PHE A 117 13.36 -6.88 11.06
N ALA A 118 13.06 -5.62 10.76
CA ALA A 118 13.94 -4.50 11.07
C ALA A 118 13.63 -4.00 12.49
N SER A 119 14.44 -4.44 13.46
CA SER A 119 14.40 -3.97 14.85
C SER A 119 15.42 -2.86 15.09
N GLU A 120 15.19 -2.05 16.13
CA GLU A 120 16.10 -1.00 16.60
C GLU A 120 16.35 0.12 15.59
N MET A 121 15.35 0.43 14.77
CA MET A 121 15.47 1.43 13.72
C MET A 121 15.75 2.83 14.31
N THR A 122 16.88 3.42 13.94
CA THR A 122 17.35 4.70 14.49
C THR A 122 16.81 5.91 13.73
N THR A 123 16.87 7.11 14.32
CA THR A 123 16.43 8.34 13.65
C THR A 123 17.34 8.77 12.49
N GLU A 124 18.54 8.22 12.42
CA GLU A 124 19.56 8.49 11.38
C GLU A 124 19.40 7.59 10.15
N GLU A 125 18.47 6.64 10.16
CA GLU A 125 18.15 5.80 9.02
C GLU A 125 16.75 6.10 8.48
N ALA A 126 16.62 6.04 7.17
CA ALA A 126 15.35 6.06 6.48
C ALA A 126 15.27 4.85 5.56
N TRP A 127 14.14 4.18 5.58
CA TRP A 127 13.86 3.06 4.72
C TRP A 127 12.99 3.53 3.55
N ILE A 128 13.34 3.08 2.35
CA ILE A 128 12.60 3.41 1.14
C ILE A 128 12.08 2.10 0.54
N PHE A 129 10.75 2.03 0.39
CA PHE A 129 10.06 0.86 -0.14
C PHE A 129 9.47 1.17 -1.49
N LYS A 130 9.80 0.35 -2.47
CA LYS A 130 9.12 0.38 -3.75
C LYS A 130 7.85 -0.45 -3.66
N ILE A 131 6.74 0.20 -3.39
CA ILE A 131 5.44 -0.46 -3.17
C ILE A 131 4.70 -0.74 -4.47
N PHE A 132 5.11 -0.10 -5.57
CA PHE A 132 4.68 -0.41 -6.93
C PHE A 132 5.79 -0.18 -7.97
N ASP A 133 5.90 -1.01 -9.00
CA ASP A 133 6.70 -0.76 -10.22
C ASP A 133 5.92 -1.14 -11.48
N SER A 134 5.83 -0.24 -12.45
CA SER A 134 5.15 -0.52 -13.71
C SER A 134 5.94 -1.46 -14.63
N LYS A 135 7.23 -1.70 -14.35
CA LYS A 135 8.07 -2.61 -15.15
C LYS A 135 7.74 -4.08 -14.87
N LYS A 136 7.57 -4.87 -15.94
CA LYS A 136 7.19 -6.29 -15.93
C LYS A 136 8.33 -7.22 -16.37
N ASP A 137 9.46 -7.20 -15.68
CA ASP A 137 10.66 -7.99 -16.04
C ASP A 137 11.10 -8.94 -14.92
N GLY A 138 10.14 -9.45 -14.14
CA GLY A 138 10.38 -10.43 -13.08
C GLY A 138 10.90 -9.86 -11.77
N ARG A 139 11.19 -8.56 -11.68
CA ARG A 139 11.46 -7.90 -10.39
C ARG A 139 10.19 -7.78 -9.57
N ALA A 140 10.33 -7.70 -8.24
CA ALA A 140 9.24 -7.28 -7.36
C ALA A 140 8.57 -6.01 -7.88
N ARG A 141 7.26 -6.11 -8.05
CA ARG A 141 6.39 -5.02 -8.47
C ARG A 141 5.52 -4.48 -7.34
N THR A 142 5.48 -5.15 -6.19
CA THR A 142 4.75 -4.73 -4.99
C THR A 142 5.57 -5.07 -3.74
N SER A 143 5.26 -4.42 -2.63
CA SER A 143 5.80 -4.76 -1.30
C SER A 143 4.66 -5.15 -0.36
N VAL A 144 4.97 -6.04 0.58
CA VAL A 144 4.04 -6.44 1.63
C VAL A 144 4.40 -5.67 2.89
N GLU A 145 3.41 -5.01 3.48
CA GLU A 145 3.57 -4.26 4.71
C GLU A 145 2.77 -4.94 5.82
N VAL A 146 3.39 -5.07 7.00
CA VAL A 146 2.76 -5.67 8.17
C VAL A 146 2.73 -4.63 9.28
N ARG A 147 1.54 -4.41 9.82
CA ARG A 147 1.35 -3.68 11.07
C ARG A 147 0.96 -4.69 12.14
N ALA A 148 1.83 -4.88 13.13
CA ALA A 148 1.54 -5.69 14.30
C ALA A 148 1.10 -4.78 15.45
N PHE A 149 0.10 -5.22 16.21
CA PHE A 149 -0.25 -4.63 17.50
C PHE A 149 0.21 -5.64 18.56
N VAL A 150 1.15 -5.24 19.41
CA VAL A 150 1.68 -6.10 20.46
C VAL A 150 1.16 -5.60 21.80
N PHE A 151 0.47 -6.48 22.53
CA PHE A 151 0.02 -6.24 23.90
C PHE A 151 0.87 -7.11 24.84
N TRP A 152 1.17 -6.59 26.02
CA TRP A 152 1.86 -7.31 27.08
C TRP A 152 1.24 -6.89 28.41
N ASP A 153 1.18 -7.83 29.35
CA ASP A 153 0.78 -7.54 30.72
C ASP A 153 2.01 -7.01 31.45
N ASP A 154 1.86 -5.89 32.17
CA ASP A 154 2.90 -5.45 33.10
C ASP A 154 2.83 -6.41 34.31
N GLU A 155 3.90 -7.16 34.60
CA GLU A 155 4.02 -7.87 35.87
C GLU A 155 3.95 -6.83 37.00
N GLU A 156 3.00 -7.01 37.93
CA GLU A 156 2.91 -6.20 39.15
C GLU A 156 4.24 -6.29 39.90
N VAL A 157 4.91 -5.15 40.02
CA VAL A 157 6.07 -5.01 40.90
C VAL A 157 5.53 -4.98 42.34
N GLU A 158 5.64 -6.10 43.06
CA GLU A 158 5.52 -6.14 44.53
C GLU A 158 6.60 -5.30 45.22
#